data_AF-A0A8C3FGS4-F1
#
_entry.id   AF-A0A8C3FGS4-F1
#
_cell.length_a   1.000
_cell.length_b   1.000
_cell.length_c   1.000
_cell.angle_alpha   90.00
_cell.angle_beta   90.00
_cell.angle_gamma   90.00
#
_symmetry.space_group_name_H-M   'P 1'
#
loop_
_entity.id
_entity.type
_entity.pdbx_description
1 polymer ?
#
loop_
_entity_poly.entity_id
_entity_poly.type
_entity_poly.pdbx_seq_one_letter_code
_entity_poly.pdbx_strand_id
1 'polypeptide(L)'
;MRPEYMKYSCELAITMLCSVALTCVLIPGVKACLQSRIREQEEKYEICGGPRRGRLNQEQLLPKLFDGCYFYFLGTFNHHQKSDLIELVKAAGGQILVRQPKPDSDVTQTINTVAYHAQPGSDQSFCTQYVIYDVSSKYNPDKIRQGKVWMAPSSWLIDCVMSFQLLPVTK
;
A
#
# COMPACT_ATOMS: atom_id res chain seq x y z
N MET A 1 -28.95 25.61 -0.59
CA MET A 1 -27.77 24.73 -0.69
C MET A 1 -26.56 25.59 -0.39
N ARG A 2 -25.78 25.26 0.65
CA ARG A 2 -24.68 26.10 1.17
C ARG A 2 -23.29 25.58 0.72
N PRO A 3 -22.26 26.44 0.65
CA PRO A 3 -21.00 26.20 -0.07
C PRO A 3 -19.95 25.33 0.67
N GLU A 4 -20.30 24.66 1.76
CA GLU A 4 -19.34 23.91 2.58
C GLU A 4 -18.94 22.54 1.98
N TYR A 5 -19.61 22.10 0.92
CA TYR A 5 -19.27 20.87 0.19
C TYR A 5 -17.99 20.96 -0.65
N MET A 6 -17.39 22.15 -0.78
CA MET A 6 -16.23 22.38 -1.65
C MET A 6 -14.88 22.28 -0.93
N LYS A 7 -14.86 21.99 0.38
CA LYS A 7 -13.62 21.63 1.11
C LYS A 7 -13.31 20.13 1.11
N TYR A 8 -14.23 19.29 0.63
CA TYR A 8 -14.02 17.86 0.44
C TYR A 8 -13.19 17.51 -0.82
N SER A 9 -12.65 18.50 -1.53
CA SER A 9 -11.87 18.31 -2.76
C SER A 9 -10.35 18.20 -2.59
N CYS A 10 -9.84 18.01 -1.36
CA CYS A 10 -8.42 17.68 -1.13
C CYS A 10 -8.14 16.57 -0.10
N GLU A 11 -9.16 16.04 0.60
CA GLU A 11 -8.99 14.93 1.56
C GLU A 11 -9.23 13.54 0.95
N LEU A 12 -9.57 13.46 -0.34
CA LEU A 12 -9.84 12.21 -1.05
C LEU A 12 -8.59 11.34 -1.33
N ALA A 13 -7.40 11.80 -0.95
CA ALA A 13 -6.18 10.99 -1.02
C ALA A 13 -6.06 9.97 0.14
N ILE A 14 -6.87 10.13 1.20
CA ILE A 14 -6.87 9.25 2.39
C ILE A 14 -7.77 8.02 2.16
N THR A 15 -8.70 8.09 1.20
CA THR A 15 -9.77 7.10 0.98
C THR A 15 -9.35 5.79 0.30
N MET A 16 -8.09 5.61 -0.06
CA MET A 16 -7.70 4.49 -0.91
C MET A 16 -7.31 3.20 -0.18
N LEU A 17 -7.08 3.26 1.13
CA LEU A 17 -7.12 2.10 2.03
C LEU A 17 -8.57 1.79 2.49
N CYS A 18 -9.53 2.69 2.22
CA CYS A 18 -10.88 2.60 2.74
C CYS A 18 -11.83 1.73 1.90
N SER A 19 -11.64 1.49 0.61
CA SER A 19 -12.72 0.86 -0.19
C SER A 19 -13.17 -0.54 0.28
N VAL A 20 -12.30 -1.29 0.98
CA VAL A 20 -12.63 -2.62 1.56
C VAL A 20 -12.73 -2.59 3.09
N ALA A 21 -11.99 -1.71 3.77
CA ALA A 21 -12.05 -1.58 5.24
C ALA A 21 -13.21 -0.68 5.73
N LEU A 22 -13.68 0.25 4.88
CA LEU A 22 -14.75 1.20 5.19
C LEU A 22 -16.09 0.49 5.37
N THR A 23 -16.42 -0.55 4.58
CA THR A 23 -17.69 -1.29 4.73
C THR A 23 -17.83 -2.00 6.07
N CYS A 24 -16.74 -2.48 6.65
CA CYS A 24 -16.75 -3.21 7.92
C CYS A 24 -16.80 -2.29 9.16
N VAL A 25 -16.26 -1.06 9.08
CA VAL A 25 -16.38 -0.02 10.12
C VAL A 25 -17.70 0.76 10.00
N LEU A 26 -18.16 1.04 8.76
CA LEU A 26 -19.31 1.93 8.54
C LEU A 26 -20.59 1.36 9.09
N ILE A 27 -20.91 0.09 8.86
CA ILE A 27 -22.29 -0.35 9.10
C ILE A 27 -22.64 -0.31 10.60
N PRO A 28 -21.81 -0.83 11.53
CA PRO A 28 -22.10 -0.72 12.96
C PRO A 28 -21.97 0.72 13.49
N GLY A 29 -20.93 1.46 13.08
CA GLY A 29 -20.68 2.83 13.55
C GLY A 29 -21.74 3.83 13.06
N VAL A 30 -22.14 3.75 11.79
CA VAL A 30 -23.21 4.59 11.22
C VAL A 30 -24.55 4.27 11.87
N LYS A 31 -24.88 2.98 12.09
CA LYS A 31 -26.09 2.60 12.82
C LYS A 31 -26.12 3.20 14.23
N ALA A 32 -24.99 3.13 14.94
CA ALA A 32 -24.88 3.71 16.28
C ALA A 32 -25.07 5.23 16.26
N CYS A 33 -24.40 5.95 15.35
CA CYS A 33 -24.55 7.40 15.21
C CYS A 33 -26.00 7.81 14.87
N LEU A 34 -26.68 7.04 14.01
CA LEU A 34 -28.08 7.30 13.64
C LEU A 34 -29.03 7.07 14.83
N GLN A 35 -28.75 6.08 15.67
CA GLN A 35 -29.56 5.79 16.86
C GLN A 35 -29.33 6.80 17.97
N SER A 36 -28.09 7.16 18.26
CA SER A 36 -27.74 8.11 19.32
C SER A 36 -27.89 9.58 18.91
N ARG A 37 -28.03 9.85 17.60
CA ARG A 37 -28.07 11.19 16.98
C ARG A 37 -26.84 12.05 17.30
N ILE A 38 -25.74 11.42 17.69
CA ILE A 38 -24.45 12.07 17.95
C ILE A 38 -23.36 11.37 17.14
N ARG A 39 -22.23 12.05 16.95
CA ARG A 39 -21.04 11.44 16.36
C ARG A 39 -20.36 10.57 17.41
N GLU A 40 -20.53 9.26 17.30
CA GLU A 40 -19.85 8.29 18.16
C GLU A 40 -18.35 8.26 17.89
N GLN A 41 -17.57 7.84 18.88
CA GLN A 41 -16.12 7.63 18.73
C GLN A 41 -15.85 6.48 17.76
N GLU A 42 -15.05 6.75 16.73
CA GLU A 42 -14.81 5.83 15.61
C GLU A 42 -13.97 4.62 16.05
N GLU A 43 -13.09 4.79 17.02
CA GLU A 43 -12.20 3.76 17.57
C GLU A 43 -12.97 2.58 18.18
N LYS A 44 -14.20 2.81 18.66
CA LYS A 44 -15.06 1.77 19.24
C LYS A 44 -15.54 0.74 18.20
N TYR A 45 -15.59 1.14 16.93
CA TYR A 45 -16.07 0.33 15.81
C TYR A 45 -14.92 -0.03 14.84
N GLU A 46 -13.69 0.31 15.20
CA GLU A 46 -12.51 0.11 14.38
C GLU A 46 -12.14 -1.38 14.28
N ILE A 47 -11.76 -1.80 13.08
CA ILE A 47 -11.23 -3.14 12.83
C ILE A 47 -9.77 -3.18 13.28
N CYS A 48 -9.46 -4.08 14.21
CA CYS A 48 -8.09 -4.33 14.66
C CYS A 48 -7.18 -4.83 13.51
N GLY A 49 -5.87 -4.59 13.63
CA GLY A 49 -4.87 -5.05 12.65
C GLY A 49 -4.36 -3.93 11.76
N GLY A 50 -4.40 -4.14 10.44
CA GLY A 50 -3.88 -3.18 9.46
C GLY A 50 -4.52 -1.79 9.52
N PRO A 51 -5.86 -1.65 9.49
CA PRO A 51 -6.52 -0.35 9.56
C PRO A 51 -6.10 0.48 10.78
N ARG A 52 -6.15 -0.14 11.98
CA ARG A 52 -5.72 0.51 13.22
C ARG A 52 -4.25 0.93 13.21
N ARG A 53 -3.35 0.09 12.65
CA ARG A 53 -1.93 0.45 12.51
C ARG A 53 -1.73 1.63 11.58
N GLY A 54 -2.44 1.64 10.44
CA GLY A 54 -2.38 2.74 9.48
C GLY A 54 -2.84 4.06 10.09
N ARG A 55 -3.96 4.05 10.83
CA ARG A 55 -4.46 5.24 11.55
C ARG A 55 -3.45 5.76 12.56
N LEU A 56 -2.96 4.90 13.46
CA LEU A 56 -2.00 5.29 14.48
C LEU A 56 -0.68 5.81 13.88
N ASN A 57 -0.22 5.22 12.77
CA ASN A 57 0.96 5.70 12.04
C ASN A 57 0.75 7.13 11.52
N GLN A 58 -0.43 7.42 10.97
CA GLN A 58 -0.76 8.75 10.47
C GLN A 58 -0.89 9.79 11.59
N GLU A 59 -1.50 9.43 12.73
CA GLU A 59 -1.60 10.30 13.91
C GLU A 59 -0.24 10.70 14.47
N GLN A 60 0.74 9.80 14.36
CA GLN A 60 2.13 10.04 14.75
C GLN A 60 2.96 10.74 13.65
N LEU A 61 2.34 11.09 12.52
CA LEU A 61 2.97 11.73 11.37
C LEU A 61 4.18 10.93 10.82
N LEU A 62 4.11 9.59 10.91
CA LEU A 62 5.15 8.71 10.42
C LEU A 62 5.07 8.49 8.91
N PRO A 63 6.17 8.06 8.26
CA PRO A 63 6.19 7.76 6.83
C PRO A 63 5.08 6.79 6.41
N LYS A 64 4.63 6.91 5.16
CA LYS A 64 3.63 6.01 4.58
C LYS A 64 4.22 4.62 4.35
N LEU A 65 3.35 3.62 4.20
CA LEU A 65 3.74 2.21 4.13
C LEU A 65 4.86 1.89 3.14
N PHE A 66 4.79 2.48 1.94
CA PHE A 66 5.75 2.25 0.86
C PHE A 66 6.68 3.44 0.63
N ASP A 67 6.87 4.29 1.64
CA ASP A 67 7.85 5.38 1.58
C ASP A 67 9.25 4.81 1.30
N GLY A 68 9.94 5.40 0.32
CA GLY A 68 11.24 4.92 -0.15
C GLY A 68 11.21 3.71 -1.10
N CYS A 69 10.04 3.15 -1.42
CA CYS A 69 9.89 1.98 -2.30
C CYS A 69 9.48 2.35 -3.74
N TYR A 70 9.95 1.54 -4.69
CA TYR A 70 9.72 1.71 -6.13
C TYR A 70 9.08 0.46 -6.73
N PHE A 71 8.10 0.63 -7.62
CA PHE A 71 7.29 -0.45 -8.15
C PHE A 71 7.23 -0.41 -9.68
N TYR A 72 7.54 -1.53 -10.32
CA TYR A 72 7.31 -1.75 -11.75
C TYR A 72 6.29 -2.87 -11.93
N PHE A 73 5.25 -2.64 -12.72
CA PHE A 73 4.18 -3.62 -12.98
C PHE A 73 4.45 -4.36 -14.29
N LEU A 74 4.93 -5.60 -14.18
CA LEU A 74 5.32 -6.47 -15.29
C LEU A 74 4.12 -7.21 -15.87
N GLY A 75 3.97 -7.13 -17.20
CA GLY A 75 3.00 -7.92 -17.94
C GLY A 75 1.55 -7.46 -17.80
N THR A 76 0.63 -8.40 -18.06
CA THR A 76 -0.81 -8.21 -17.96
C THR A 76 -1.31 -8.60 -16.58
N PHE A 77 -2.38 -7.93 -16.15
CA PHE A 77 -3.02 -8.15 -14.87
C PHE A 77 -4.49 -8.46 -15.11
N ASN A 78 -4.91 -9.67 -14.76
CA ASN A 78 -6.28 -10.16 -14.97
C ASN A 78 -7.01 -10.39 -13.64
N HIS A 79 -6.28 -10.69 -12.56
CA HIS A 79 -6.89 -10.94 -11.26
C HIS A 79 -7.16 -9.63 -10.50
N HIS A 80 -6.18 -8.73 -10.46
CA HIS A 80 -6.28 -7.40 -9.88
C HIS A 80 -6.09 -6.36 -10.98
N GLN A 81 -6.97 -5.37 -11.12
CA GLN A 81 -6.77 -4.36 -12.17
C GLN A 81 -5.48 -3.56 -11.93
N LYS A 82 -4.67 -3.42 -12.98
CA LYS A 82 -3.38 -2.72 -12.90
C LYS A 82 -3.53 -1.26 -12.44
N SER A 83 -4.58 -0.57 -12.88
CA SER A 83 -4.90 0.80 -12.45
C SER A 83 -5.03 0.89 -10.93
N ASP A 84 -5.79 -0.03 -10.34
CA ASP A 84 -6.12 -0.03 -8.92
C ASP A 84 -4.86 -0.29 -8.10
N LEU A 85 -4.00 -1.21 -8.54
CA LEU A 85 -2.71 -1.47 -7.89
C LEU A 85 -1.76 -0.26 -7.96
N ILE A 86 -1.74 0.44 -9.10
CA ILE A 86 -0.93 1.67 -9.26
C ILE A 86 -1.41 2.76 -8.31
N GLU A 87 -2.72 2.96 -8.24
CA GLU A 87 -3.31 3.91 -7.32
C GLU A 87 -3.00 3.54 -5.86
N LEU A 88 -3.07 2.24 -5.51
CA LEU A 88 -2.75 1.71 -4.16
C LEU A 88 -1.32 2.05 -3.76
N VAL A 89 -0.36 1.78 -4.65
CA VAL A 89 1.04 2.11 -4.41
C VAL A 89 1.22 3.61 -4.19
N LYS A 90 0.61 4.45 -5.03
CA LYS A 90 0.71 5.92 -4.92
C LYS A 90 0.12 6.42 -3.60
N ALA A 91 -1.07 5.94 -3.23
CA ALA A 91 -1.74 6.33 -1.99
C ALA A 91 -0.88 5.97 -0.76
N ALA A 92 -0.26 4.80 -0.78
CA ALA A 92 0.66 4.28 0.23
C ALA A 92 2.08 4.87 0.18
N GLY A 93 2.36 5.83 -0.70
CA GLY A 93 3.64 6.57 -0.75
C GLY A 93 4.74 5.96 -1.61
N GLY A 94 4.44 4.89 -2.35
CA GLY A 94 5.40 4.28 -3.27
C GLY A 94 5.46 4.97 -4.63
N GLN A 95 6.58 4.79 -5.34
CA GLN A 95 6.82 5.38 -6.65
C GLN A 95 6.64 4.36 -7.78
N ILE A 96 6.04 4.77 -8.89
CA ILE A 96 5.83 3.91 -10.06
C ILE A 96 6.98 4.10 -11.05
N LEU A 97 7.66 3.01 -11.38
CA LEU A 97 8.67 2.97 -12.42
C LEU A 97 8.00 2.75 -13.78
N VAL A 98 8.36 3.61 -14.75
CA VAL A 98 7.87 3.49 -16.14
C VAL A 98 8.61 2.39 -16.89
N ARG A 99 9.87 2.14 -16.53
CA ARG A 99 10.74 1.14 -17.15
C ARG A 99 11.12 0.08 -16.13
N GLN A 100 11.27 -1.15 -16.59
CA GLN A 100 11.72 -2.24 -15.74
C GLN A 100 13.11 -1.92 -15.17
N PRO A 101 13.31 -1.99 -13.84
CA PRO A 101 14.61 -1.79 -13.24
C PRO A 101 15.55 -2.91 -13.68
N LYS A 102 16.76 -2.52 -14.09
CA LYS A 102 17.82 -3.42 -14.52
C LYS A 102 18.72 -3.70 -13.31
N PRO A 103 18.79 -4.93 -12.79
CA PRO A 103 19.56 -5.23 -11.59
C PRO A 103 21.05 -4.84 -11.68
N ASP A 104 21.60 -4.79 -12.88
CA ASP A 104 22.99 -4.50 -13.21
C ASP A 104 23.24 -3.02 -13.57
N SER A 105 22.21 -2.17 -13.60
CA SER A 105 22.34 -0.75 -13.93
C SER A 105 22.86 0.08 -12.77
N ASP A 106 23.81 0.97 -13.04
CA ASP A 106 24.31 1.96 -12.08
C ASP A 106 23.17 2.78 -11.46
N VAL A 107 22.14 3.11 -12.23
CA VAL A 107 20.96 3.83 -11.72
C VAL A 107 20.24 3.02 -10.64
N THR A 108 20.02 1.72 -10.86
CA THR A 108 19.35 0.84 -9.89
C THR A 108 20.23 0.60 -8.66
N GLN A 109 21.55 0.59 -8.82
CA GLN A 109 22.50 0.35 -7.74
C GLN A 109 22.79 1.59 -6.88
N THR A 110 22.71 2.80 -7.45
CA THR A 110 22.93 4.08 -6.75
C THR A 110 21.73 4.54 -5.92
N ILE A 111 20.55 3.93 -6.09
CA ILE A 111 19.38 4.22 -5.24
C ILE A 111 19.70 3.81 -3.80
N ASN A 112 19.79 4.81 -2.91
CA ASN A 112 20.08 4.65 -1.49
C ASN A 112 18.87 4.99 -0.61
N THR A 113 17.65 4.79 -1.13
CA THR A 113 16.44 4.95 -0.31
C THR A 113 16.33 3.82 0.71
N VAL A 114 15.77 4.16 1.86
CA VAL A 114 15.49 3.20 2.93
C VAL A 114 13.98 3.07 3.07
N ALA A 115 13.49 1.84 3.18
CA ALA A 115 12.08 1.58 3.45
C ALA A 115 11.83 1.62 4.96
N TYR A 116 11.14 2.67 5.45
CA TYR A 116 10.87 2.88 6.88
C TYR A 116 10.15 1.70 7.54
N HIS A 117 9.19 1.10 6.82
CA HIS A 117 8.37 -0.02 7.31
C HIS A 117 9.02 -1.39 7.10
N ALA A 118 10.24 -1.46 6.56
CA ALA A 118 10.97 -2.71 6.47
C ALA A 118 11.39 -3.20 7.86
N GLN A 119 11.41 -4.52 8.06
CA GLN A 119 11.94 -5.09 9.28
C GLN A 119 13.41 -4.67 9.47
N PRO A 120 13.83 -4.20 10.65
CA PRO A 120 15.22 -3.86 10.92
C PRO A 120 16.15 -5.04 10.62
N GLY A 121 17.22 -4.78 9.86
CA GLY A 121 18.18 -5.81 9.43
C GLY A 121 17.75 -6.66 8.23
N SER A 122 16.54 -6.47 7.69
CA SER A 122 16.11 -7.14 6.45
C SER A 122 16.73 -6.49 5.20
N ASP A 123 16.94 -7.30 4.16
CA ASP A 123 17.37 -6.81 2.86
C ASP A 123 16.41 -5.76 2.27
N GLN A 124 15.11 -5.85 2.59
CA GLN A 124 14.09 -4.89 2.11
C GLN A 124 14.29 -3.48 2.66
N SER A 125 15.09 -3.31 3.71
CA SER A 125 15.42 -1.96 4.21
C SER A 125 16.25 -1.16 3.21
N PHE A 126 17.05 -1.81 2.35
CA PHE A 126 17.91 -1.13 1.36
C PHE A 126 17.73 -1.66 -0.09
N CYS A 127 17.03 -2.78 -0.26
CA CYS A 127 16.58 -3.30 -1.55
C CYS A 127 15.11 -2.94 -1.73
N THR A 128 14.84 -1.72 -2.22
CA THR A 128 13.50 -1.09 -2.18
C THR A 128 12.78 -1.08 -3.53
N GLN A 129 13.29 -1.81 -4.54
CA GLN A 129 12.68 -1.91 -5.86
C GLN A 129 11.92 -3.22 -6.01
N TYR A 130 10.68 -3.16 -6.48
CA TYR A 130 9.78 -4.31 -6.63
C TYR A 130 9.26 -4.39 -8.06
N VAL A 131 9.44 -5.53 -8.69
CA VAL A 131 8.75 -5.92 -9.91
C VAL A 131 7.54 -6.74 -9.51
N ILE A 132 6.36 -6.17 -9.71
CA ILE A 132 5.08 -6.79 -9.40
C ILE A 132 4.57 -7.53 -10.63
N TYR A 133 4.18 -8.78 -10.46
CA TYR A 133 3.56 -9.61 -11.50
C TYR A 133 2.23 -10.19 -11.03
N ASP A 134 1.35 -10.50 -11.98
CA ASP A 134 0.12 -11.24 -11.69
C ASP A 134 0.40 -12.75 -11.79
N VAL A 135 -0.02 -13.54 -10.79
CA VAL A 135 0.11 -15.00 -10.80
C VAL A 135 -0.64 -15.64 -11.98
N SER A 136 -1.69 -14.99 -12.48
CA SER A 136 -2.42 -15.43 -13.68
C SER A 136 -1.61 -15.33 -14.97
N SER A 137 -0.51 -14.57 -14.98
CA SER A 137 0.34 -14.37 -16.16
C SER A 137 1.25 -15.57 -16.49
N LYS A 138 1.21 -16.64 -15.67
CA LYS A 138 2.13 -17.80 -15.74
C LYS A 138 3.61 -17.45 -15.58
N TYR A 139 3.92 -16.21 -15.22
CA TYR A 139 5.28 -15.80 -14.89
C TYR A 139 5.71 -16.41 -13.56
N ASN A 140 6.84 -17.12 -13.57
CA ASN A 140 7.44 -17.70 -12.36
C ASN A 140 8.92 -17.28 -12.29
N PRO A 141 9.31 -16.41 -11.35
CA PRO A 141 10.69 -15.97 -11.25
C PRO A 141 11.60 -17.07 -10.67
N ASP A 142 12.73 -17.34 -11.33
CA ASP A 142 13.75 -18.27 -10.81
C ASP A 142 14.31 -17.82 -9.45
N LYS A 143 14.43 -16.50 -9.27
CA LYS A 143 14.91 -15.85 -8.05
C LYS A 143 13.94 -14.74 -7.65
N ILE A 144 13.61 -14.68 -6.37
CA ILE A 144 12.77 -13.61 -5.80
C ILE A 144 13.52 -12.30 -5.63
N ARG A 145 14.86 -12.31 -5.70
CA ARG A 145 15.71 -11.12 -5.62
C ARG A 145 16.91 -11.22 -6.55
N GLN A 146 17.21 -10.12 -7.22
CA GLN A 146 18.45 -9.91 -7.95
C GLN A 146 18.95 -8.48 -7.70
N GLY A 147 20.12 -8.34 -7.08
CA GLY A 147 20.61 -7.02 -6.64
C GLY A 147 19.62 -6.37 -5.66
N LYS A 148 19.25 -5.11 -5.92
CA LYS A 148 18.26 -4.33 -5.15
C LYS A 148 16.80 -4.54 -5.59
N VAL A 149 16.55 -5.44 -6.54
CA VAL A 149 15.25 -5.65 -7.18
C VAL A 149 14.63 -6.96 -6.70
N TRP A 150 13.40 -6.87 -6.17
CA TRP A 150 12.56 -8.00 -5.80
C TRP A 150 11.55 -8.36 -6.88
N MET A 151 11.20 -9.63 -6.97
CA MET A 151 10.10 -10.14 -7.77
C MET A 151 8.99 -10.56 -6.80
N ALA A 152 7.84 -9.90 -6.84
CA ALA A 152 6.73 -10.17 -5.93
C ALA A 152 5.39 -10.29 -6.67
N PRO A 153 4.50 -11.22 -6.27
CA PRO A 153 3.18 -11.30 -6.85
C PRO A 153 2.30 -10.12 -6.41
N SER A 154 1.27 -9.78 -7.19
CA SER A 154 0.32 -8.73 -6.83
C SER A 154 -0.43 -9.01 -5.52
N SER A 155 -0.62 -10.28 -5.14
CA SER A 155 -1.18 -10.67 -3.83
C SER A 155 -0.32 -10.16 -2.67
N TRP A 156 1.01 -10.26 -2.75
CA TRP A 156 1.91 -9.73 -1.72
C TRP A 156 1.72 -8.23 -1.50
N LEU A 157 1.54 -7.47 -2.58
CA LEU A 157 1.27 -6.04 -2.51
C LEU A 157 -0.04 -5.76 -1.76
N ILE A 158 -1.10 -6.52 -2.07
CA ILE A 158 -2.40 -6.42 -1.39
C ILE A 158 -2.26 -6.80 0.09
N ASP A 159 -1.57 -7.89 0.41
CA ASP A 159 -1.38 -8.34 1.80
C ASP A 159 -0.60 -7.32 2.63
N CYS A 160 0.39 -6.64 2.02
CA CYS A 160 1.11 -5.53 2.65
C CYS A 160 0.15 -4.39 3.02
N VAL A 161 -0.69 -3.98 2.07
CA VAL A 161 -1.69 -2.91 2.25
C VAL A 161 -2.72 -3.29 3.31
N MET A 162 -3.30 -4.50 3.21
CA MET A 162 -4.32 -5.00 4.13
C MET A 162 -3.82 -5.13 5.56
N SER A 163 -2.54 -5.48 5.73
CA SER A 163 -1.92 -5.58 7.04
C SER A 163 -1.23 -4.30 7.49
N PHE A 164 -1.07 -3.28 6.65
CA PHE A 164 -0.23 -2.11 6.93
C PHE A 164 1.18 -2.52 7.39
N GLN A 165 1.82 -3.42 6.65
CA GLN A 165 3.19 -3.88 6.90
C GLN A 165 3.91 -4.12 5.59
N LEU A 166 5.21 -3.84 5.54
CA LEU A 166 6.05 -4.31 4.44
C LEU A 166 6.45 -5.76 4.71
N LEU A 167 5.64 -6.69 4.18
CA LEU A 167 5.82 -8.12 4.42
C LEU A 167 7.10 -8.65 3.73
N PRO A 168 7.74 -9.69 4.28
CA PRO A 168 8.84 -10.36 3.60
C PRO A 168 8.38 -10.92 2.25
N VAL A 169 9.21 -10.75 1.22
CA VAL A 169 8.97 -11.40 -0.07
C VAL A 169 9.44 -12.85 0.05
N THR A 170 8.51 -13.79 -0.07
CA THR A 170 8.78 -15.23 -0.01
C THR A 170 8.54 -15.88 -1.39
N LYS A 171 9.16 -17.04 -1.61
CA LYS A 171 8.79 -17.93 -2.74
C LYS A 171 7.48 -18.65 -2.46
#